data_AF-E2BNT1-F1
#
_entry.id   AF-E2BNT1-F1
#
_cell.length_a   1.000
_cell.length_b   1.000
_cell.length_c   1.000
_cell.angle_alpha   90.00
_cell.angle_beta   90.00
_cell.angle_gamma   90.00
#
_symmetry.space_group_name_H-M   'P 1'
#
loop_
_entity.id
_entity.type
_entity.pdbx_description
1 polymer ?
#
loop_
_entity_poly.entity_id
_entity_poly.type
_entity_poly.pdbx_seq_one_letter_code
_entity_poly.pdbx_strand_id
1 'polypeptide(L)'
;YVIHMIGAKYYSKYYIQAFELFLHLLRHIQYLTIVVTDIGINMNTNMGISRKCYHIKVCKRCMERNQHLNVEFYSMSYYHYVRSRLYERPNVIIGLGIDFKDSSIWPEMILNLREQNCPLFLTSTSKLEVEKCIGKLYTVLNTILTPLYLGENRFHSLAPCGSFGSDNVVYNNKYLVI
;
A
#
# COMPACT_ATOMS: atom_id res chain seq x y z
N TYR A 1 13.39 -1.94 -8.09
CA TYR A 1 11.93 -2.16 -8.21
C TYR A 1 11.30 -1.68 -6.92
N VAL A 2 10.29 -0.83 -7.01
CA VAL A 2 9.75 -0.09 -5.86
C VAL A 2 8.27 -0.38 -5.73
N ILE A 3 7.85 -0.84 -4.55
CA ILE A 3 6.45 -1.07 -4.22
C ILE A 3 6.05 -0.05 -3.17
N HIS A 4 5.05 0.78 -3.47
CA HIS A 4 4.46 1.68 -2.48
C HIS A 4 3.30 0.98 -1.78
N MET A 5 3.28 1.04 -0.46
CA MET A 5 2.20 0.55 0.39
C MET A 5 1.58 1.74 1.13
N ILE A 6 0.28 1.95 0.91
CA ILE A 6 -0.49 3.07 1.46
C ILE A 6 -1.56 2.50 2.39
N GLY A 7 -1.81 3.14 3.52
CA GLY A 7 -2.84 2.68 4.47
C GLY A 7 -2.42 1.47 5.30
N ALA A 8 -1.13 1.14 5.31
CA ALA A 8 -0.54 0.06 6.08
C ALA A 8 -0.45 0.38 7.59
N LYS A 9 -1.57 0.82 8.19
CA LYS A 9 -1.68 1.04 9.63
C LYS A 9 -1.30 -0.27 10.34
N TYR A 10 -0.27 -0.22 11.18
CA TYR A 10 0.22 -1.35 11.98
C TYR A 10 0.87 -2.52 11.22
N TYR A 11 1.36 -2.33 9.99
CA TYR A 11 2.16 -3.39 9.35
C TYR A 11 3.45 -3.62 10.15
N SER A 12 3.46 -4.73 10.89
CA SER A 12 4.65 -5.21 11.59
C SER A 12 5.75 -5.56 10.58
N LYS A 13 7.01 -5.36 11.00
CA LYS A 13 8.21 -5.80 10.26
C LYS A 13 8.14 -7.27 9.84
N TYR A 14 7.41 -8.11 10.59
CA TYR A 14 7.22 -9.53 10.28
C TYR A 14 6.50 -9.75 8.93
N TYR A 15 5.49 -8.94 8.60
CA TYR A 15 4.79 -9.06 7.32
C TYR A 15 5.68 -8.67 6.14
N ILE A 16 6.70 -7.85 6.37
CA ILE A 16 7.54 -7.33 5.30
C ILE A 16 8.57 -8.37 4.84
N GLN A 17 8.95 -9.32 5.69
CA GLN A 17 9.77 -10.46 5.29
C GLN A 17 9.09 -11.30 4.20
N ALA A 18 7.75 -11.34 4.17
CA ALA A 18 7.02 -12.05 3.12
C ALA A 18 7.28 -11.48 1.71
N PHE A 19 7.71 -10.22 1.59
CA PHE A 19 8.05 -9.62 0.30
C PHE A 19 9.34 -10.20 -0.32
N GLU A 20 10.14 -10.97 0.44
CA GLU A 20 11.21 -11.77 -0.14
C GLU A 20 10.68 -12.76 -1.19
N LEU A 21 9.42 -13.20 -1.08
CA LEU A 21 8.79 -14.07 -2.08
C LEU A 21 8.86 -13.46 -3.50
N PHE A 22 8.75 -12.13 -3.63
CA PHE A 22 8.88 -11.47 -4.92
C PHE A 22 10.29 -11.61 -5.51
N LEU A 23 11.36 -11.62 -4.70
CA LEU A 23 12.71 -11.86 -5.19
C LEU A 23 12.89 -13.28 -5.74
N HIS A 24 12.17 -14.25 -5.17
CA HIS A 24 12.16 -15.63 -5.66
C HIS A 24 11.38 -15.80 -6.97
N LEU A 25 10.21 -15.18 -7.06
CA LEU A 25 9.31 -15.27 -8.20
C LEU A 25 9.79 -14.41 -9.38
N LEU A 26 10.31 -13.22 -9.09
CA LEU A 26 10.75 -12.22 -10.06
C LEU A 26 12.28 -12.09 -9.99
N ARG A 27 12.98 -13.14 -10.41
CA ARG A 27 14.45 -13.26 -10.29
C ARG A 27 15.24 -12.15 -10.99
N HIS A 28 14.63 -11.43 -11.92
CA HIS A 28 15.25 -10.28 -12.60
C HIS A 28 15.34 -9.04 -11.68
N ILE A 29 14.59 -9.01 -10.57
CA ILE A 29 14.66 -7.94 -9.58
C ILE A 29 15.87 -8.18 -8.68
N GLN A 30 16.89 -7.33 -8.81
CA GLN A 30 18.06 -7.32 -7.93
C GLN A 30 17.82 -6.50 -6.66
N TYR A 31 17.09 -5.39 -6.77
CA TYR A 31 16.83 -4.48 -5.66
C TYR A 31 15.32 -4.27 -5.53
N LEU A 32 14.75 -4.71 -4.42
CA LEU A 32 13.35 -4.49 -4.07
C LEU A 32 13.27 -3.52 -2.89
N THR A 33 12.62 -2.37 -3.08
CA THR A 33 12.35 -1.40 -2.02
C THR A 33 10.85 -1.34 -1.75
N ILE A 34 10.46 -1.55 -0.51
CA ILE A 34 9.09 -1.39 -0.04
C ILE A 34 8.98 -0.04 0.66
N VAL A 35 8.26 0.91 0.06
CA VAL A 35 7.99 2.21 0.65
C VAL A 35 6.63 2.16 1.33
N VAL A 36 6.58 2.41 2.64
CA VAL A 36 5.37 2.41 3.44
C VAL A 36 5.07 3.83 3.89
N THR A 37 3.92 4.36 3.46
CA THR A 37 3.42 5.66 3.91
C THR A 37 2.22 5.47 4.82
N ASP A 38 2.24 6.12 5.98
CA ASP A 38 1.17 6.02 6.95
C ASP A 38 0.05 7.05 6.70
N ILE A 39 -1.18 6.66 7.02
CA ILE A 39 -2.36 7.55 7.09
C ILE A 39 -2.62 8.00 8.54
N GLY A 40 -1.96 7.42 9.55
CA GLY A 40 -2.13 7.87 10.91
C GLY A 40 -1.21 7.21 11.92
N ILE A 41 -0.12 7.89 12.23
CA ILE A 41 0.38 7.98 13.60
C ILE A 41 0.40 9.47 13.90
N ASN A 42 -0.29 9.82 14.98
CA ASN A 42 -0.30 11.12 15.64
C ASN A 42 0.91 11.96 15.23
N MET A 43 0.62 13.00 14.43
CA MET A 43 1.46 14.18 14.40
C MET A 43 1.44 14.77 15.81
N ASN A 44 2.27 14.23 16.71
CA ASN A 44 2.88 15.10 17.70
C ASN A 44 3.76 16.02 16.85
N THR A 45 3.17 17.17 16.51
CA THR A 45 3.64 18.25 15.65
C THR A 45 4.99 18.87 16.06
N ASN A 46 5.72 18.23 16.97
CA ASN A 46 6.97 18.68 17.56
C ASN A 46 8.17 17.79 17.18
N MET A 47 7.97 16.64 16.51
CA MET A 47 9.05 15.84 15.90
C MET A 47 8.80 15.76 14.40
N GLY A 48 9.69 16.36 13.61
CA GLY A 48 9.55 16.47 12.16
C GLY A 48 9.38 15.14 11.41
N ILE A 49 9.21 15.26 10.09
CA ILE A 49 9.16 14.14 9.15
C ILE A 49 10.26 13.12 9.47
N SER A 50 9.87 11.89 9.84
CA SER A 50 10.80 10.80 10.13
C SER A 50 10.78 9.76 9.01
N ARG A 51 11.97 9.45 8.48
CA ARG A 51 12.22 8.31 7.59
C ARG A 51 12.92 7.23 8.40
N LYS A 52 12.40 6.00 8.38
CA LYS A 52 13.09 4.83 8.93
C LYS A 52 13.37 3.85 7.81
N CYS A 53 14.65 3.56 7.56
CA CYS A 53 15.07 2.60 6.56
C CYS A 53 15.61 1.33 7.22
N TYR A 54 15.24 0.18 6.69
CA TYR A 54 15.68 -1.13 7.15
C TYR A 54 16.10 -1.99 5.96
N HIS A 55 17.31 -2.54 6.03
CA HIS A 55 17.71 -3.63 5.17
C HIS A 55 17.21 -4.95 5.77
N ILE A 56 16.44 -5.71 5.00
CA ILE A 56 15.89 -7.00 5.44
C ILE A 56 16.86 -8.09 5.05
N LYS A 57 17.23 -8.93 6.01
CA LYS A 57 18.05 -10.11 5.75
C LYS A 57 17.26 -11.10 4.89
N VAL A 58 17.70 -11.29 3.66
CA VAL A 58 17.16 -12.29 2.73
C VAL A 58 17.80 -13.67 2.98
N CYS A 59 17.16 -14.72 2.48
CA CYS A 59 17.67 -16.08 2.53
C CYS A 59 18.96 -16.25 1.70
N LYS A 60 19.65 -17.37 1.94
CA LYS A 60 20.92 -17.70 1.29
C LYS A 60 20.84 -17.65 -0.24
N ARG A 61 19.75 -18.14 -0.84
CA ARG A 61 19.58 -18.17 -2.31
C ARG A 61 19.46 -16.76 -2.91
N CYS A 62 18.75 -15.85 -2.24
CA CYS A 62 18.64 -14.45 -2.67
C CYS A 62 19.98 -13.73 -2.49
N MET A 63 20.69 -14.01 -1.40
CA MET A 63 22.04 -13.48 -1.15
C MET A 63 23.05 -13.95 -2.21
N GLU A 64 23.07 -15.24 -2.55
CA GLU A 64 23.93 -15.80 -3.61
C GLU A 64 23.65 -15.18 -4.99
N ARG A 65 22.42 -14.68 -5.20
CA ARG A 65 22.01 -13.94 -6.41
C ARG A 65 22.23 -12.43 -6.31
N ASN A 66 22.84 -11.97 -5.22
CA ASN A 66 23.03 -10.54 -4.92
C ASN A 66 21.71 -9.74 -4.95
N GLN A 67 20.63 -10.35 -4.45
CA GLN A 67 19.32 -9.69 -4.34
C GLN A 67 19.18 -9.01 -2.96
N HIS A 68 18.56 -7.83 -2.96
CA HIS A 68 18.43 -6.97 -1.79
C HIS A 68 16.96 -6.61 -1.55
N LEU A 69 16.55 -6.59 -0.28
CA LEU A 69 15.22 -6.16 0.16
C LEU A 69 15.35 -5.03 1.18
N ASN A 70 14.87 -3.84 0.79
CA ASN A 70 14.86 -2.66 1.64
C ASN A 70 13.43 -2.24 1.98
N VAL A 71 13.27 -1.60 3.13
CA VAL A 71 11.99 -1.10 3.59
C VAL A 71 12.15 0.29 4.13
N GLU A 72 11.33 1.20 3.66
CA GLU A 72 11.33 2.59 4.06
C GLU A 72 9.98 2.98 4.63
N PHE A 73 9.96 3.46 5.86
CA PHE A 73 8.76 3.98 6.50
C PHE A 73 8.82 5.48 6.55
N TYR A 74 7.73 6.11 6.11
CA TYR A 74 7.56 7.55 6.14
C TYR A 74 6.36 7.91 7.02
N SER A 75 6.62 8.74 8.04
CA SER A 75 5.59 9.30 8.91
C SER A 75 4.86 10.49 8.26
N MET A 76 4.40 10.32 7.01
CA MET A 76 3.64 11.31 6.27
C MET A 76 2.63 10.62 5.35
N SER A 77 1.58 11.36 4.97
CA SER A 77 0.61 10.87 4.00
C SER A 77 1.26 10.66 2.63
N TYR A 78 0.67 9.78 1.83
CA TYR A 78 1.13 9.56 0.46
C TYR A 78 1.14 10.86 -0.37
N TYR A 79 0.14 11.72 -0.15
CA TYR A 79 0.06 13.06 -0.76
C TYR A 79 1.33 13.90 -0.52
N HIS A 80 1.81 13.95 0.73
CA HIS A 80 3.03 14.67 1.08
C HIS A 80 4.29 13.94 0.59
N TYR A 81 4.27 12.61 0.62
CA TYR A 81 5.41 11.80 0.17
C TYR A 81 5.75 12.06 -1.29
N VAL A 82 4.76 12.03 -2.18
CA VAL A 82 4.95 12.28 -3.62
C VAL A 82 5.51 13.68 -3.92
N ARG A 83 5.25 14.66 -3.04
CA ARG A 83 5.77 16.03 -3.14
C ARG A 83 7.10 16.25 -2.41
N SER A 84 7.59 15.24 -1.70
CA SER A 84 8.80 15.36 -0.91
C SER A 84 10.05 15.13 -1.76
N ARG A 85 11.19 15.66 -1.31
CA ARG A 85 12.51 15.35 -1.91
C ARG A 85 12.96 13.90 -1.70
N LEU A 86 12.23 13.13 -0.89
CA LEU A 86 12.50 11.73 -0.57
C LEU A 86 11.69 10.77 -1.46
N TYR A 87 10.88 11.32 -2.37
CA TYR A 87 10.06 10.55 -3.27
C TYR A 87 10.91 9.69 -4.22
N GLU A 88 10.58 8.41 -4.27
CA GLU A 88 11.03 7.49 -5.30
C GLU A 88 9.81 7.04 -6.10
N ARG A 89 9.94 6.89 -7.43
CA ARG A 89 8.81 6.52 -8.28
C ARG A 89 8.45 5.03 -8.11
N PRO A 90 7.17 4.68 -7.89
CA PRO A 90 6.76 3.29 -7.74
C PRO A 90 6.74 2.55 -9.08
N ASN A 91 7.00 1.24 -9.03
CA ASN A 91 6.61 0.30 -10.08
C ASN A 91 5.20 -0.26 -9.87
N VAL A 92 4.75 -0.36 -8.62
CA VAL A 92 3.39 -0.80 -8.22
C VAL A 92 2.98 -0.07 -6.95
N ILE A 93 1.70 0.24 -6.82
CA ILE A 93 1.11 0.80 -5.59
C ILE A 93 0.08 -0.17 -5.04
N ILE A 94 0.12 -0.40 -3.72
CA ILE A 94 -0.80 -1.25 -2.98
C ILE A 94 -1.45 -0.39 -1.88
N GLY A 95 -2.73 -0.10 -2.03
CA GLY A 95 -3.56 0.51 -1.02
C GLY A 95 -4.25 -0.54 -0.16
N LEU A 96 -3.90 -0.57 1.13
CA LEU A 96 -4.38 -1.56 2.08
C LEU A 96 -5.49 -0.99 2.94
N GLY A 97 -6.69 -1.58 2.86
CA GLY A 97 -7.84 -1.13 3.64
C GLY A 97 -8.12 0.35 3.46
N ILE A 98 -7.80 0.91 2.29
CA ILE A 98 -7.99 2.33 2.02
C ILE A 98 -9.47 2.61 1.99
N ASP A 99 -9.90 3.51 2.87
CA ASP A 99 -11.16 4.20 2.75
C ASP A 99 -10.85 5.67 2.52
N PHE A 100 -11.21 6.17 1.32
CA PHE A 100 -11.10 7.58 0.94
C PHE A 100 -12.09 8.47 1.72
N LYS A 101 -12.24 8.27 3.03
CA LYS A 101 -13.22 8.96 3.90
C LYS A 101 -12.89 10.44 4.04
N ASP A 102 -13.89 11.29 3.79
CA ASP A 102 -14.03 12.75 4.02
C ASP A 102 -12.81 13.49 4.59
N SER A 103 -11.73 13.51 3.81
CA SER A 103 -10.64 14.46 3.98
C SER A 103 -10.50 15.25 2.69
N SER A 104 -10.27 16.55 2.82
CA SER A 104 -10.06 17.45 1.69
C SER A 104 -8.86 17.08 0.82
N ILE A 105 -7.95 16.22 1.32
CA ILE A 105 -6.69 15.85 0.65
C ILE A 105 -6.91 14.70 -0.36
N TRP A 106 -7.97 13.92 -0.23
CA TRP A 106 -8.15 12.70 -1.04
C TRP A 106 -8.28 12.94 -2.55
N PRO A 107 -9.00 13.98 -3.04
CA PRO A 107 -9.04 14.26 -4.47
C PRO A 107 -7.64 14.47 -5.05
N GLU A 108 -6.82 15.28 -4.39
CA GLU A 108 -5.44 15.53 -4.83
C GLU A 108 -4.57 14.27 -4.69
N MET A 109 -4.80 13.44 -3.66
CA MET A 109 -4.11 12.16 -3.54
C MET A 109 -4.44 11.21 -4.71
N ILE A 110 -5.70 11.15 -5.14
CA ILE A 110 -6.14 10.34 -6.28
C ILE A 110 -5.48 10.83 -7.57
N LEU A 111 -5.37 12.14 -7.77
CA LEU A 111 -4.63 12.71 -8.90
C LEU A 111 -3.15 12.30 -8.86
N ASN A 112 -2.50 12.38 -7.69
CA ASN A 112 -1.13 11.91 -7.57
C ASN A 112 -0.98 10.42 -7.89
N LEU A 113 -1.91 9.57 -7.43
CA LEU A 113 -1.92 8.14 -7.75
C LEU A 113 -1.98 7.92 -9.27
N ARG A 114 -2.82 8.68 -9.97
CA ARG A 114 -2.93 8.60 -11.43
C ARG A 114 -1.64 9.00 -12.13
N GLU A 115 -0.97 10.06 -11.68
CA GLU A 115 0.28 10.57 -12.26
C GLU A 115 1.44 9.56 -12.18
N GLN A 116 1.37 8.59 -11.26
CA GLN A 116 2.41 7.57 -11.12
C GLN A 116 2.52 6.68 -12.37
N ASN A 117 1.42 6.54 -13.11
CA ASN A 117 1.30 5.70 -14.31
C ASN A 117 1.81 4.27 -14.07
N CYS A 118 1.42 3.66 -12.94
CA CYS A 118 1.74 2.29 -12.58
C CYS A 118 0.49 1.54 -12.09
N PRO A 119 0.51 0.20 -12.04
CA PRO A 119 -0.59 -0.58 -11.48
C PRO A 119 -0.94 -0.16 -10.05
N LEU A 120 -2.24 -0.04 -9.77
CA LEU A 120 -2.79 0.31 -8.48
C LEU A 120 -3.66 -0.85 -7.97
N PHE A 121 -3.26 -1.45 -6.86
CA PHE A 121 -4.01 -2.51 -6.19
C PHE A 121 -4.69 -1.88 -4.98
N LEU A 122 -6.01 -1.96 -4.86
CA LEU A 122 -6.72 -1.52 -3.66
C LEU A 122 -7.42 -2.71 -3.01
N THR A 123 -7.21 -2.88 -1.72
CA THR A 123 -7.85 -3.94 -0.94
C THR A 123 -8.78 -3.39 0.13
N SER A 124 -9.83 -4.14 0.45
CA SER A 124 -10.74 -3.84 1.56
C SER A 124 -11.34 -5.12 2.15
N THR A 125 -11.97 -4.99 3.32
CA THR A 125 -12.69 -6.07 4.01
C THR A 125 -14.05 -6.37 3.38
N SER A 126 -14.65 -5.43 2.63
CA SER A 126 -15.99 -5.58 2.06
C SER A 126 -16.09 -5.13 0.61
N LYS A 127 -16.98 -5.79 -0.16
CA LYS A 127 -17.24 -5.44 -1.56
C LYS A 127 -17.76 -4.01 -1.71
N LEU A 128 -18.67 -3.61 -0.81
CA LEU A 128 -19.28 -2.29 -0.81
C LEU A 128 -18.26 -1.17 -0.64
N GLU A 129 -17.25 -1.36 0.21
CA GLU A 129 -16.16 -0.38 0.38
C GLU A 129 -15.29 -0.27 -0.87
N VAL A 130 -14.98 -1.38 -1.54
CA VAL A 130 -14.27 -1.36 -2.83
C VAL A 130 -15.08 -0.60 -3.88
N GLU A 131 -16.38 -0.88 -4.00
CA GLU A 131 -17.27 -0.19 -4.94
C GLU A 131 -17.35 1.33 -4.65
N LYS A 132 -17.43 1.72 -3.38
CA LYS A 132 -17.36 3.13 -2.96
C LYS A 132 -16.03 3.78 -3.33
N CYS A 133 -14.91 3.08 -3.16
CA CYS A 133 -13.59 3.57 -3.54
C CYS A 133 -13.48 3.81 -5.05
N ILE A 134 -13.96 2.85 -5.86
CA ILE A 134 -14.02 2.99 -7.32
C ILE A 134 -14.88 4.19 -7.71
N GLY A 135 -16.05 4.37 -7.08
CA GLY A 135 -16.92 5.53 -7.31
C GLY A 135 -16.20 6.86 -7.07
N LYS A 136 -15.42 6.96 -5.99
CA LYS A 136 -14.62 8.17 -5.69
C LYS A 136 -13.50 8.40 -6.71
N LEU A 137 -12.83 7.34 -7.17
CA LEU A 137 -11.84 7.44 -8.25
C LEU A 137 -12.48 7.99 -9.53
N TYR A 138 -13.67 7.50 -9.91
CA TYR A 138 -14.39 8.03 -11.08
C TYR A 138 -14.73 9.50 -10.93
N THR A 139 -15.29 9.90 -9.78
CA THR A 139 -15.68 11.29 -9.54
C THR A 139 -14.50 12.25 -9.65
N VAL A 140 -13.35 11.88 -9.08
CA VAL A 140 -12.16 12.76 -9.10
C VAL A 140 -11.45 12.75 -10.45
N LEU A 141 -11.30 11.59 -11.08
CA LEU A 141 -10.61 11.47 -12.37
C LEU A 141 -11.48 11.90 -13.55
N ASN A 142 -12.79 12.07 -13.32
CA ASN A 142 -13.78 12.41 -14.34
C ASN A 142 -13.63 11.54 -15.61
N THR A 143 -13.46 10.23 -15.38
CA THR A 143 -13.19 9.24 -16.43
C THR A 143 -13.74 7.90 -16.00
N ILE A 144 -14.29 7.17 -16.96
CA ILE A 144 -14.67 5.76 -16.77
C ILE A 144 -13.38 4.95 -16.67
N LEU A 145 -13.12 4.35 -15.51
CA LEU A 145 -12.07 3.33 -15.36
C LEU A 145 -12.73 1.97 -15.54
N THR A 146 -12.04 1.05 -16.20
CA THR A 146 -12.44 -0.35 -16.22
C THR A 146 -11.39 -1.10 -15.43
N PRO A 147 -11.72 -1.58 -14.21
CA PRO A 147 -10.76 -2.34 -13.43
C PRO A 147 -10.38 -3.62 -14.20
N LEU A 148 -9.10 -3.96 -14.18
CA LEU A 148 -8.60 -5.23 -14.70
C LEU A 148 -9.15 -6.40 -13.88
N TYR A 149 -9.37 -6.17 -12.59
CA TYR A 149 -9.93 -7.16 -11.69
C TYR A 149 -10.79 -6.50 -10.62
N LEU A 150 -11.93 -7.12 -10.28
CA LEU A 150 -12.77 -6.76 -9.15
C LEU A 150 -13.38 -8.03 -8.55
N GLY A 151 -13.01 -8.38 -7.32
CA GLY A 151 -13.53 -9.59 -6.70
C GLY A 151 -12.91 -9.95 -5.35
N GLU A 152 -13.19 -11.16 -4.89
CA GLU A 152 -12.59 -11.72 -3.67
C GLU A 152 -11.12 -12.10 -3.91
N ASN A 153 -10.25 -11.53 -3.08
CA ASN A 153 -8.82 -11.81 -3.09
C ASN A 153 -8.54 -13.19 -2.49
N ARG A 154 -8.08 -14.13 -3.31
CA ARG A 154 -7.68 -15.48 -2.87
C ARG A 154 -6.51 -15.51 -1.88
N PHE A 155 -5.82 -14.38 -1.71
CA PHE A 155 -4.69 -14.21 -0.80
C PHE A 155 -5.02 -13.28 0.38
N HIS A 156 -6.30 -13.16 0.74
CA HIS A 156 -6.70 -12.35 1.89
C HIS A 156 -6.19 -12.91 3.22
N SER A 157 -6.18 -12.08 4.26
CA SER A 157 -5.81 -12.53 5.60
C SER A 157 -6.78 -13.60 6.09
N LEU A 158 -6.27 -14.72 6.58
CA LEU A 158 -7.07 -15.73 7.29
C LEU A 158 -7.23 -15.42 8.78
N ALA A 159 -6.50 -14.41 9.28
CA ALA A 159 -6.65 -13.95 10.66
C ALA A 159 -7.96 -13.13 10.77
N PRO A 160 -8.91 -13.57 11.63
CA PRO A 160 -10.13 -12.83 11.88
C PRO A 160 -9.83 -11.52 12.61
N CYS A 161 -10.55 -10.46 12.27
CA CYS A 161 -10.49 -9.16 12.91
C CYS A 161 -11.90 -8.73 13.32
N GLY A 162 -12.05 -8.14 14.50
CA GLY A 162 -13.32 -7.54 14.92
C GLY A 162 -13.58 -6.28 14.10
N SER A 163 -14.78 -6.15 13.54
CA SER A 163 -15.15 -4.88 12.90
C SER A 163 -15.43 -3.82 13.97
N PHE A 164 -14.88 -2.61 13.81
CA PHE A 164 -15.16 -1.53 14.76
C PHE A 164 -16.64 -1.11 14.65
N GLY A 165 -17.39 -1.27 15.74
CA GLY A 165 -18.81 -0.90 15.79
C GLY A 165 -19.80 -1.97 15.31
N SER A 166 -19.38 -3.22 15.06
CA SER A 166 -20.30 -4.35 14.91
C SER A 166 -19.71 -5.65 15.43
N ASP A 167 -20.56 -6.59 15.86
CA ASP A 167 -20.15 -7.92 16.34
C ASP A 167 -19.68 -8.86 15.20
N ASN A 168 -19.58 -8.34 13.98
CA ASN A 168 -19.15 -9.12 12.84
C ASN A 168 -17.63 -9.35 12.83
N VAL A 169 -17.26 -10.58 12.49
CA VAL A 169 -15.88 -10.97 12.17
C VAL A 169 -15.60 -10.64 10.71
N VAL A 170 -14.55 -9.89 10.47
CA VAL A 170 -14.08 -9.52 9.12
C VAL A 170 -12.67 -10.03 8.86
N TYR A 171 -12.30 -10.12 7.59
CA TYR A 171 -10.98 -10.56 7.15
C TYR A 171 -10.33 -9.45 6.32
N ASN A 172 -9.12 -9.04 6.72
CA ASN A 172 -8.39 -7.99 6.03
C ASN A 172 -8.03 -8.40 4.61
N ASN A 173 -8.10 -7.43 3.70
CA ASN A 173 -7.78 -7.60 2.28
C ASN A 173 -8.67 -8.63 1.55
N LYS A 174 -9.89 -8.89 2.05
CA LYS A 174 -10.83 -9.87 1.47
C LYS A 174 -11.22 -9.57 0.04
N TYR A 175 -11.36 -8.31 -0.33
CA TYR A 175 -11.67 -7.88 -1.69
C TYR A 175 -10.49 -7.11 -2.29
N LEU A 176 -10.33 -7.23 -3.60
CA LEU A 176 -9.29 -6.58 -4.37
C LEU A 176 -9.89 -5.96 -5.63
N VAL A 177 -9.42 -4.75 -5.95
CA VAL A 177 -9.56 -4.13 -7.27
C VAL A 177 -8.16 -3.80 -7.82
N ILE A 178 -7.99 -3.98 -9.13
CA ILE A 178 -6.79 -3.63 -9.90
C ILE A 178 -7.21 -2.73 -11.06
#